data_AF-A0A0W4ZVX3-F1
#
_entry.id   AF-A0A0W4ZVX3-F1
#
_cell.length_a   1.000
_cell.length_b   1.000
_cell.length_c   1.000
_cell.angle_alpha   90.00
_cell.angle_beta   90.00
_cell.angle_gamma   90.00
#
_symmetry.space_group_name_H-M   'P 1'
#
loop_
_entity.id
_entity.type
_entity.pdbx_description
1 polymer ?
#
loop_
_entity_poly.entity_id
_entity_poly.type
_entity_poly.pdbx_seq_one_letter_code
_entity_poly.pdbx_strand_id
1 'polypeptide(L)'
;ARAVARAVKRRAAQGAGTNDEEEVRLLALIAKENYKNTDQCKDKVEKYCKTLTDAGLNPEKVHEKLKDFCNNGKQNKKCQDLQTKVTGKCTSFQQKLKTALTNPSDD
;
A
#
# COMPACT_ATOMS: atom_id res chain seq x y z
N ALA A 1 32.98 12.47 -33.07
CA ALA A 1 32.10 11.58 -32.28
C ALA A 1 31.74 12.27 -30.97
N ARG A 2 30.50 12.75 -30.80
CA ARG A 2 30.06 13.38 -29.54
C ARG A 2 29.36 12.31 -28.69
N ALA A 3 29.93 12.06 -27.53
CA ALA A 3 29.41 11.15 -26.52
C ALA A 3 28.00 11.58 -26.10
N VAL A 4 27.04 10.67 -26.19
CA VAL A 4 25.74 10.83 -25.54
C VAL A 4 25.63 9.72 -24.51
N ALA A 5 26.35 9.90 -23.41
CA ALA A 5 26.04 9.18 -22.18
C ALA A 5 24.64 9.63 -21.75
N ARG A 6 23.61 8.90 -22.19
CA ARG A 6 22.26 9.00 -21.64
C ARG A 6 22.36 8.53 -20.19
N ALA A 7 22.69 9.46 -19.31
CA ALA A 7 22.47 9.33 -17.89
C ALA A 7 20.98 9.02 -17.72
N VAL A 8 20.65 7.76 -17.48
CA VAL A 8 19.32 7.33 -17.09
C VAL A 8 19.09 7.93 -15.72
N LYS A 9 18.60 9.17 -15.71
CA LYS A 9 18.12 9.89 -14.55
C LYS A 9 16.88 9.14 -14.08
N ARG A 10 17.09 8.04 -13.34
CA ARG A 10 16.06 7.40 -12.54
C ARG A 10 15.46 8.53 -11.72
N ARG A 11 14.19 8.85 -11.99
CA ARG A 11 13.43 9.80 -11.21
C ARG A 11 13.35 9.22 -9.80
N ALA A 12 14.31 9.57 -8.96
CA ALA A 12 14.17 9.50 -7.51
C ALA A 12 13.15 10.57 -7.12
N ALA A 13 11.88 10.34 -7.47
CA ALA A 13 10.76 11.01 -6.86
C ALA A 13 10.48 10.31 -5.52
N GLN A 14 11.49 10.23 -4.64
CA GLN A 14 11.35 9.77 -3.26
C GLN A 14 11.24 11.01 -2.37
N GLY A 15 10.19 11.79 -2.61
CA GLY A 15 9.88 12.97 -1.80
C GLY A 15 8.66 12.66 -0.95
N ALA A 16 8.87 12.39 0.34
CA ALA A 16 7.92 12.36 1.46
C ALA A 16 6.60 11.53 1.36
N GLY A 17 6.06 11.24 0.17
CA GLY A 17 4.82 10.49 -0.04
C GLY A 17 5.01 9.03 -0.47
N THR A 18 6.22 8.60 -0.82
CA THR A 18 6.50 7.22 -1.26
C THR A 18 6.43 6.22 -0.10
N ASN A 19 6.92 6.62 1.08
CA ASN A 19 6.92 5.78 2.28
C ASN A 19 5.49 5.47 2.75
N ASP A 20 4.62 6.48 2.69
CA ASP A 20 3.19 6.36 2.98
C ASP A 20 2.48 5.45 1.97
N GLU A 21 2.91 5.46 0.71
CA GLU A 21 2.30 4.65 -0.34
C GLU A 21 2.75 3.19 -0.29
N GLU A 22 4.01 2.93 0.03
CA GLU A 22 4.55 1.60 0.29
C GLU A 22 3.87 0.95 1.49
N GLU A 23 3.73 1.69 2.59
CA GLU A 23 3.02 1.25 3.78
C GLU A 23 1.58 0.81 3.46
N VAL A 24 0.85 1.64 2.69
CA VAL A 24 -0.51 1.35 2.23
C VAL A 24 -0.56 0.11 1.33
N ARG A 25 0.41 -0.08 0.44
CA ARG A 25 0.49 -1.26 -0.43
C ARG A 25 0.73 -2.52 0.38
N LEU A 26 1.67 -2.50 1.31
CA LEU A 26 1.96 -3.65 2.18
C LEU A 26 0.73 -4.03 3.01
N LEU A 27 0.07 -3.05 3.64
CA LEU A 27 -1.11 -3.32 4.44
C LEU A 27 -2.30 -3.80 3.59
N ALA A 28 -2.46 -3.26 2.37
CA ALA A 28 -3.47 -3.73 1.43
C ALA A 28 -3.26 -5.21 1.06
N LEU A 29 -2.01 -5.65 0.90
CA LEU A 29 -1.68 -7.06 0.61
C LEU A 29 -2.02 -7.99 1.80
N ILE A 30 -1.85 -7.51 3.03
CA ILE A 30 -2.16 -8.25 4.25
C ILE A 30 -3.68 -8.32 4.46
N ALA A 31 -4.37 -7.17 4.45
CA ALA A 31 -5.79 -7.06 4.72
C ALA A 31 -6.65 -7.64 3.57
N LYS A 32 -6.17 -7.54 2.33
CA LYS A 32 -6.95 -7.87 1.11
C LYS A 32 -8.31 -7.18 1.17
N GLU A 33 -9.39 -7.83 0.75
CA GLU A 33 -10.74 -7.26 0.77
C GLU A 33 -11.24 -6.84 2.16
N ASN A 34 -10.64 -7.36 3.23
CA ASN A 34 -11.00 -7.01 4.60
C ASN A 34 -10.62 -5.57 4.95
N TYR A 35 -9.86 -4.85 4.10
CA TYR A 35 -9.64 -3.41 4.27
C TYR A 35 -10.97 -2.62 4.37
N LYS A 36 -12.06 -3.15 3.80
CA LYS A 36 -13.38 -2.51 3.79
C LYS A 36 -14.05 -2.45 5.17
N ASN A 37 -13.63 -3.31 6.09
CA ASN A 37 -14.12 -3.34 7.46
C ASN A 37 -12.93 -3.21 8.41
N THR A 38 -12.91 -2.14 9.20
CA THR A 38 -11.80 -1.82 10.09
C THR A 38 -11.48 -2.93 11.08
N ASP A 39 -12.48 -3.64 11.60
CA ASP A 39 -12.25 -4.73 12.57
C ASP A 39 -11.71 -5.98 11.89
N GLN A 40 -12.25 -6.36 10.73
CA GLN A 40 -11.70 -7.46 9.95
C GLN A 40 -10.28 -7.17 9.45
N CYS A 41 -9.97 -5.92 9.13
CA CYS A 41 -8.62 -5.48 8.80
C CYS A 41 -7.66 -5.72 9.99
N LYS A 42 -8.05 -5.31 11.21
CA LYS A 42 -7.24 -5.57 12.42
C LYS A 42 -7.00 -7.06 12.61
N ASP A 43 -8.05 -7.88 12.53
CA ASP A 43 -7.94 -9.33 12.71
C ASP A 43 -6.95 -9.95 11.71
N LYS A 44 -6.94 -9.48 10.45
CA LYS A 44 -5.98 -9.94 9.45
C LYS A 44 -4.56 -9.51 9.75
N VAL A 45 -4.37 -8.27 10.20
CA VAL A 45 -3.05 -7.74 10.58
C VAL A 45 -2.51 -8.49 11.78
N GLU A 46 -3.31 -8.68 12.84
CA GLU A 46 -2.93 -9.44 14.02
C GLU A 46 -2.60 -10.89 13.69
N LYS A 47 -3.44 -11.56 12.89
CA LYS A 47 -3.18 -12.93 12.45
C LYS A 47 -1.89 -13.03 11.65
N TYR A 48 -1.62 -12.06 10.77
CA TYR A 48 -0.38 -12.01 9.99
C TYR A 48 0.84 -11.83 10.90
N CYS A 49 0.80 -10.85 11.80
CA CYS A 49 1.86 -10.61 12.77
C CYS A 49 2.12 -11.81 13.68
N LYS A 50 1.05 -12.48 14.16
CA LYS A 50 1.15 -13.70 14.94
C LYS A 50 1.78 -14.85 14.13
N THR A 51 1.38 -15.02 12.87
CA THR A 51 1.95 -16.05 11.99
C THR A 51 3.46 -15.85 11.79
N LEU A 52 3.92 -14.60 11.67
CA LEU A 52 5.35 -14.29 11.60
C LEU A 52 6.06 -14.67 12.91
N THR A 53 5.53 -14.26 14.05
CA THR A 53 6.12 -14.57 15.37
C THR A 53 6.12 -16.07 15.65
N ASP A 54 5.03 -16.78 15.35
CA ASP A 54 4.92 -18.23 15.53
C ASP A 54 5.91 -19.00 14.64
N ALA A 55 6.29 -18.43 13.49
CA ALA A 55 7.35 -18.95 12.61
C ALA A 55 8.78 -18.56 13.08
N GLY A 56 8.93 -17.94 14.24
CA GLY A 56 10.22 -17.45 14.77
C GLY A 56 10.76 -16.23 14.03
N LEU A 57 9.95 -15.57 13.21
CA LEU A 57 10.34 -14.37 12.48
C LEU A 57 10.02 -13.13 13.30
N ASN A 58 10.96 -12.19 13.34
CA ASN A 58 10.69 -10.85 13.88
C ASN A 58 10.03 -10.01 12.78
N PRO A 59 8.77 -9.53 12.96
CA PRO A 59 8.08 -8.73 11.95
C PRO A 59 8.86 -7.51 11.47
N GLU A 60 9.57 -6.82 12.38
CA GLU A 60 10.39 -5.65 12.04
C GLU A 60 11.55 -5.99 11.11
N LYS A 61 12.07 -7.23 11.20
CA LYS A 61 13.15 -7.73 10.33
C LYS A 61 12.62 -8.22 8.98
N VAL A 62 11.35 -8.62 8.90
CA VAL A 62 10.71 -8.97 7.63
C VAL A 62 10.48 -7.72 6.79
N HIS A 63 9.96 -6.66 7.42
CA HIS A 63 9.83 -5.36 6.79
C HIS A 63 9.72 -4.27 7.86
N GLU A 64 10.45 -3.16 7.72
CA GLU A 64 10.49 -2.10 8.74
C GLU A 64 9.09 -1.56 9.11
N LYS A 65 8.19 -1.46 8.12
CA LYS A 65 6.81 -0.99 8.29
C LYS A 65 5.94 -1.94 9.14
N LEU A 66 6.28 -3.23 9.21
CA LEU A 66 5.55 -4.19 10.04
C LEU A 66 5.71 -3.91 11.53
N LYS A 67 6.77 -3.20 11.94
CA LYS A 67 6.90 -2.69 13.31
C LYS A 67 5.65 -1.94 13.76
N ASP A 68 5.25 -0.94 12.97
CA ASP A 68 4.12 -0.08 13.33
C ASP A 68 2.76 -0.76 13.10
N PHE A 69 2.70 -1.82 12.30
CA PHE A 69 1.46 -2.60 12.07
C PHE A 69 1.24 -3.68 13.14
N CYS A 70 2.32 -4.33 13.57
CA CYS A 70 2.27 -5.42 14.53
C CYS A 70 2.32 -4.95 15.99
N ASN A 71 2.62 -3.67 16.23
CA ASN A 71 2.56 -3.06 17.56
C ASN A 71 1.12 -2.65 17.92
N ASN A 72 0.66 -3.12 19.08
CA ASN A 72 -0.68 -2.84 19.61
C ASN A 72 -0.88 -1.34 19.89
N GLY A 73 -1.91 -0.77 19.28
CA GLY A 73 -2.40 0.59 19.53
C GLY A 73 -2.57 1.46 18.29
N LYS A 74 -1.92 1.11 17.16
CA LYS A 74 -1.99 1.89 15.91
C LYS A 74 -2.83 1.22 14.81
N GLN A 75 -3.21 -0.05 14.96
CA GLN A 75 -3.88 -0.81 13.90
C GLN A 75 -5.21 -0.19 13.46
N ASN A 76 -5.99 0.36 14.39
CA ASN A 76 -7.27 0.99 14.07
C ASN A 76 -7.10 2.16 13.09
N LYS A 77 -6.22 3.11 13.42
CA LYS A 77 -5.94 4.28 12.58
C LYS A 77 -5.38 3.84 11.22
N LYS A 78 -4.46 2.88 11.21
CA LYS A 78 -3.85 2.39 9.96
C LYS A 78 -4.85 1.67 9.06
N CYS A 79 -5.78 0.89 9.62
CA CYS A 79 -6.86 0.26 8.86
C CYS A 79 -7.85 1.30 8.31
N GLN A 80 -8.18 2.36 9.07
CA GLN A 80 -9.00 3.47 8.58
C GLN A 80 -8.31 4.26 7.46
N ASP A 81 -7.02 4.56 7.62
CA ASP A 81 -6.21 5.24 6.60
C ASP A 81 -6.10 4.39 5.33
N LEU A 82 -5.90 3.06 5.48
CA LEU A 82 -5.91 2.11 4.38
C LEU A 82 -7.25 2.12 3.65
N GLN A 83 -8.36 2.03 4.38
CA GLN A 83 -9.70 2.05 3.82
C GLN A 83 -9.93 3.30 2.98
N THR A 84 -9.56 4.46 3.52
CA THR A 84 -9.70 5.75 2.84
C THR A 84 -8.84 5.82 1.58
N LYS A 85 -7.56 5.48 1.69
CA LYS A 85 -6.60 5.57 0.58
C LYS A 85 -6.90 4.56 -0.54
N VAL A 86 -7.25 3.31 -0.21
CA VAL A 86 -7.59 2.28 -1.20
C VAL A 86 -8.92 2.61 -1.87
N THR A 87 -9.96 3.00 -1.11
CA THR A 87 -11.25 3.39 -1.68
C THR A 87 -11.09 4.59 -2.60
N GLY A 88 -10.33 5.62 -2.19
CA GLY A 88 -10.06 6.78 -3.04
C GLY A 88 -9.37 6.42 -4.35
N LYS A 89 -8.36 5.55 -4.32
CA LYS A 89 -7.67 5.05 -5.52
C LYS A 89 -8.62 4.27 -6.44
N CYS A 90 -9.40 3.35 -5.89
CA CYS A 90 -10.37 2.56 -6.65
C CYS A 90 -11.43 3.46 -7.32
N THR A 91 -12.02 4.40 -6.57
CA THR A 91 -13.02 5.33 -7.10
C THR A 91 -12.46 6.20 -8.21
N SER A 92 -11.26 6.77 -8.01
CA SER A 92 -10.59 7.58 -9.05
C SER A 92 -10.29 6.77 -10.30
N PHE A 93 -9.83 5.52 -10.14
CA PHE A 93 -9.56 4.63 -11.26
C PHE A 93 -10.85 4.25 -12.02
N GLN A 94 -11.92 3.93 -11.30
CA GLN A 94 -13.23 3.66 -11.90
C GLN A 94 -13.77 4.85 -12.68
N GLN A 95 -13.61 6.08 -12.17
CA GLN A 95 -14.00 7.30 -12.89
C GLN A 95 -13.21 7.45 -14.19
N LYS A 96 -11.88 7.26 -14.15
CA LYS A 96 -11.03 7.31 -15.36
C LYS A 96 -11.45 6.27 -16.38
N LEU A 97 -11.75 5.04 -15.95
CA LEU A 97 -12.25 3.99 -16.84
C LEU A 97 -13.60 4.36 -17.47
N LYS A 98 -14.54 4.92 -16.69
CA LYS A 98 -15.83 5.40 -17.22
C LYS A 98 -15.62 6.49 -18.26
N THR A 99 -14.77 7.48 -17.99
CA THR A 99 -14.46 8.56 -18.94
C THR A 99 -13.82 8.02 -20.22
N ALA A 100 -12.88 7.09 -20.10
CA ALA A 100 -12.24 6.44 -21.26
C ALA A 100 -13.24 5.58 -22.07
N LEU A 101 -14.24 4.99 -21.41
CA LEU A 101 -15.29 4.22 -22.08
C LEU A 101 -16.32 5.11 -22.77
N THR A 102 -16.62 6.29 -22.22
CA THR A 102 -17.56 7.25 -22.82
C THR A 102 -16.93 8.07 -23.95
N ASN A 103 -15.62 8.27 -23.90
CA ASN A 103 -14.82 8.88 -24.96
C ASN A 103 -13.72 7.88 -25.35
N PRO A 104 -14.06 6.78 -26.03
CA PRO A 104 -13.03 5.90 -26.58
C PRO A 104 -12.23 6.76 -27.57
N SER A 105 -11.00 7.12 -27.21
CA SER A 105 -10.06 7.60 -28.21
C SER A 105 -9.75 6.39 -29.10
N ASP A 106 -10.09 6.50 -30.38
CA ASP A 106 -9.66 5.59 -31.44
C ASP A 106 -8.14 5.77 -31.65
N ASP A 107 -7.32 5.21 -30.76
CA ASP A 107 -5.87 5.01 -31.00
C ASP A 107 -5.58 3.54 -31.30
#